data_AF-A0A954UND0-F1
#
_entry.id   AF-A0A954UND0-F1
#
_cell.length_a   1.000
_cell.length_b   1.000
_cell.length_c   1.000
_cell.angle_alpha   90.00
_cell.angle_beta   90.00
_cell.angle_gamma   90.00
#
_symmetry.space_group_name_H-M   'P 1'
#
loop_
_entity.id
_entity.type
_entity.pdbx_description
1 polymer ?
#
loop_
_entity_poly.entity_id
_entity_poly.type
_entity_poly.pdbx_seq_one_letter_code
_entity_poly.pdbx_strand_id
1 'polypeptide(L)'
;MSATGKPLFGNPTWFKLVQGGLGIIPATRPGWIFAAGWLAAILVPAALLSVCGKGLEGLLWVAFSLLLLVRETRQIVHSKRREEVFVIDENTDVTKVTTKNYDLELKN
;
A
#
# COMPACT_ATOMS: atom_id res chain seq x y z
N MET A 1 17.56 15.10 -0.73
CA MET A 1 17.52 14.00 -1.73
C MET A 1 16.20 13.27 -1.58
N SER A 2 15.21 13.62 -2.41
CA SER A 2 13.88 13.00 -2.38
C SER A 2 13.95 11.68 -3.14
N ALA A 3 14.08 10.57 -2.42
CA ALA A 3 13.86 9.24 -2.99
C ALA A 3 12.36 9.06 -3.18
N THR A 4 11.79 9.71 -4.19
CA THR A 4 10.50 9.34 -4.77
C THR A 4 10.68 7.98 -5.42
N GLY A 5 10.75 6.94 -4.59
CA GLY A 5 10.52 5.57 -5.03
C GLY A 5 9.11 5.52 -5.58
N LYS A 6 8.99 5.80 -6.89
CA LYS A 6 7.74 5.59 -7.62
C LYS A 6 7.29 4.18 -7.26
N PRO A 7 6.04 3.99 -6.81
CA PRO A 7 5.55 2.65 -6.55
C PRO A 7 5.85 1.82 -7.79
N LEU A 8 6.58 0.72 -7.59
CA LEU A 8 7.07 -0.11 -8.69
C LEU A 8 5.88 -0.68 -9.48
N PHE A 9 4.71 -0.77 -8.83
CA PHE A 9 3.51 -1.41 -9.35
C PHE A 9 2.23 -0.63 -8.96
N GLY A 10 1.69 0.11 -9.94
CA GLY A 10 0.35 0.70 -9.88
C GLY A 10 0.28 2.13 -9.32
N ASN A 11 -0.66 2.92 -9.85
CA ASN A 11 -0.92 4.27 -9.35
C ASN A 11 -1.72 4.19 -8.03
N PRO A 12 -1.27 4.79 -6.92
CA PRO A 12 -1.96 4.75 -5.62
C PRO A 12 -3.41 5.25 -5.69
N THR A 13 -3.71 6.17 -6.61
CA THR A 13 -5.05 6.73 -6.82
C THR A 13 -6.08 5.69 -7.28
N TRP A 14 -5.63 4.55 -7.82
CA TRP A 14 -6.51 3.48 -8.26
C TRP A 14 -7.08 2.65 -7.09
N PHE A 15 -6.53 2.81 -5.89
CA PHE A 15 -6.84 2.01 -4.72
C PHE A 15 -7.37 2.87 -3.56
N LYS A 16 -8.39 2.35 -2.87
CA LYS A 16 -8.91 2.92 -1.61
C LYS A 16 -8.40 2.11 -0.43
N LEU A 17 -8.11 2.80 0.67
CA LEU A 17 -7.78 2.16 1.94
C LEU A 17 -9.05 1.56 2.53
N VAL A 18 -8.95 0.34 3.05
CA VAL A 18 -10.04 -0.26 3.84
C VAL A 18 -10.10 0.45 5.19
N GLN A 19 -11.31 0.77 5.66
CA GLN A 19 -11.52 1.25 7.03
C GLN A 19 -10.92 0.24 8.01
N GLY A 20 -9.93 0.67 8.80
CA GLY A 20 -9.14 -0.19 9.68
C GLY A 20 -7.67 -0.38 9.27
N GLY A 21 -7.24 0.15 8.12
CA GLY A 21 -5.81 0.23 7.75
C GLY A 21 -5.14 -1.10 7.37
N LEU A 22 -5.92 -2.18 7.27
CA LEU A 22 -5.46 -3.56 7.04
C LEU A 22 -5.48 -4.00 5.57
N GLY A 23 -5.66 -3.07 4.63
CA GLY A 23 -5.61 -3.42 3.21
C GLY A 23 -6.01 -2.30 2.27
N ILE A 24 -5.95 -2.62 0.97
CA ILE A 24 -6.40 -1.77 -0.13
C ILE A 24 -7.43 -2.51 -0.99
N ILE A 25 -8.42 -1.77 -1.50
CA ILE A 25 -9.42 -2.28 -2.44
C ILE A 25 -9.32 -1.46 -3.73
N PRO A 26 -9.35 -2.08 -4.92
CA PRO A 26 -9.43 -1.35 -6.17
C PRO A 26 -10.73 -0.52 -6.22
N ALA A 27 -10.57 0.78 -6.44
CA ALA A 27 -11.70 1.73 -6.48
C ALA A 27 -12.02 2.19 -7.90
N THR A 28 -11.06 2.09 -8.81
CA THR A 28 -11.19 2.51 -10.21
C THR A 28 -11.16 1.29 -11.13
N ARG A 29 -11.75 1.41 -12.33
CA ARG A 29 -11.64 0.38 -13.38
C ARG A 29 -10.19 -0.05 -13.66
N PRO A 30 -9.21 0.86 -13.82
CA PRO A 30 -7.81 0.43 -13.99
C PRO A 30 -7.26 -0.31 -12.77
N GLY A 31 -7.68 0.03 -11.54
CA GLY A 31 -7.34 -0.75 -10.34
C GLY A 31 -7.88 -2.18 -10.39
N TRP A 32 -9.10 -2.37 -10.90
CA TRP A 32 -9.68 -3.70 -11.10
C TRP A 32 -8.97 -4.52 -12.18
N ILE A 33 -8.63 -3.90 -13.32
CA ILE A 33 -7.84 -4.56 -14.38
C ILE A 33 -6.47 -4.99 -13.84
N PHE A 34 -5.84 -4.12 -13.06
CA PHE A 34 -4.57 -4.42 -12.43
C PHE A 34 -4.66 -5.59 -11.43
N ALA A 35 -5.69 -5.58 -10.58
CA ALA A 35 -5.95 -6.68 -9.63
C ALA A 35 -6.22 -8.00 -10.36
N ALA A 36 -6.99 -7.98 -11.45
CA ALA A 36 -7.24 -9.15 -12.30
C ALA A 36 -5.94 -9.64 -12.97
N GLY A 37 -5.08 -8.72 -13.43
CA GLY A 37 -3.77 -9.04 -13.98
C GLY A 37 -2.86 -9.75 -12.97
N TRP A 38 -2.84 -9.29 -11.72
CA TRP A 38 -2.13 -9.98 -10.63
C TRP A 38 -2.69 -11.35 -10.32
N LEU A 39 -4.02 -11.49 -10.27
CA LEU A 39 -4.65 -12.81 -10.09
C LEU A 39 -4.25 -13.76 -11.22
N ALA A 40 -4.26 -13.31 -12.47
CA ALA A 40 -3.81 -14.12 -13.60
C ALA A 40 -2.31 -14.48 -13.50
N ALA A 41 -1.45 -13.52 -13.14
CA ALA A 41 -0.01 -13.75 -12.99
C ALA A 41 0.34 -14.76 -11.87
N ILE A 42 -0.53 -14.92 -10.87
CA ILE A 42 -0.37 -15.89 -9.79
C ILE A 42 -1.00 -17.24 -10.17
N LEU A 43 -2.25 -17.21 -10.63
CA LEU A 43 -3.04 -18.41 -10.88
C LEU A 43 -2.58 -19.16 -12.13
N VAL A 44 -2.16 -18.48 -13.20
CA VAL A 44 -1.75 -19.15 -14.44
C VAL A 44 -0.50 -20.01 -14.23
N PRO A 45 0.61 -19.50 -13.65
CA PRO A 45 1.77 -20.34 -13.36
C PRO A 45 1.48 -21.39 -12.29
N ALA A 46 0.67 -21.07 -11.26
CA ALA A 46 0.30 -22.04 -10.23
C ALA A 46 -0.52 -23.21 -10.81
N ALA A 47 -1.47 -22.93 -11.70
CA ALA A 47 -2.25 -23.96 -12.40
C ALA A 47 -1.35 -24.81 -13.32
N LEU A 48 -0.45 -24.17 -14.07
CA LEU A 48 0.50 -24.87 -14.93
C LEU A 48 1.42 -25.81 -14.14
N LEU A 49 2.00 -25.31 -13.02
CA LEU A 49 2.86 -26.11 -12.14
C LEU A 49 2.10 -27.25 -11.45
N SER A 50 0.81 -27.05 -11.16
CA SER A 50 -0.06 -28.09 -10.60
C SER A 50 -0.32 -29.20 -11.62
N VAL A 51 -0.58 -28.86 -12.89
CA VAL A 51 -0.74 -29.85 -13.97
C VAL A 51 0.55 -30.63 -14.21
N CYS A 52 1.71 -30.00 -14.07
CA CYS A 52 3.02 -30.66 -14.20
C CYS A 52 3.43 -31.49 -12.96
N GLY A 53 2.58 -31.62 -11.93
CA GLY A 53 2.90 -32.39 -10.72
C GLY A 53 3.92 -31.72 -9.79
N LYS A 54 4.23 -30.44 -10.02
CA LYS A 54 5.26 -29.66 -9.29
C LYS A 54 4.62 -28.80 -8.21
N GLY A 55 3.80 -29.43 -7.35
CA GLY A 55 3.03 -28.73 -6.32
C GLY A 55 3.87 -27.90 -5.35
N LEU A 56 5.09 -28.35 -5.03
CA LEU A 56 6.04 -27.65 -4.15
C LEU A 56 6.57 -26.35 -4.78
N GLU A 57 6.85 -26.39 -6.08
CA GLU A 57 7.26 -25.22 -6.88
C GLU A 57 6.09 -24.23 -7.02
N GLY A 58 4.87 -24.74 -7.18
CA GLY A 58 3.64 -23.95 -7.14
C GLY A 58 3.42 -23.25 -5.80
N LEU A 59 3.64 -23.95 -4.67
CA LEU A 59 3.56 -23.36 -3.33
C LEU A 59 4.59 -22.24 -3.13
N LEU A 60 5.84 -22.46 -3.57
CA LEU A 60 6.89 -21.44 -3.53
C LEU A 60 6.51 -20.22 -4.39
N TRP A 61 5.94 -20.44 -5.58
CA TRP A 61 5.48 -19.37 -6.46
C TRP A 61 4.37 -18.52 -5.83
N VAL A 62 3.39 -19.17 -5.21
CA VAL A 62 2.28 -18.50 -4.52
C VAL A 62 2.81 -17.73 -3.30
N ALA A 63 3.67 -18.35 -2.49
CA ALA A 63 4.27 -17.70 -1.32
C ALA A 63 5.09 -16.46 -1.70
N PHE A 64 5.90 -16.56 -2.76
CA PHE A 64 6.69 -15.45 -3.27
C PHE A 64 5.80 -14.33 -3.81
N SER A 65 4.78 -14.69 -4.59
CA SER A 65 3.81 -13.72 -5.11
C SER A 65 3.02 -13.02 -4.01
N LEU A 66 2.66 -13.74 -2.94
CA LEU A 66 1.98 -13.19 -1.78
C LEU A 66 2.87 -12.19 -1.03
N LEU A 67 4.15 -12.52 -0.83
CA LEU A 67 5.12 -11.61 -0.21
C LEU A 67 5.29 -10.32 -1.02
N LEU A 68 5.35 -10.42 -2.34
CA LEU A 68 5.37 -9.25 -3.23
C LEU A 68 4.10 -8.40 -3.06
N LEU A 69 2.92 -9.02 -3.10
CA LEU A 69 1.64 -8.32 -2.92
C LEU A 69 1.54 -7.62 -1.56
N VAL A 70 1.95 -8.27 -0.47
CA VAL A 70 1.93 -7.69 0.88
C VAL A 70 2.89 -6.50 0.96
N ARG A 71 4.09 -6.64 0.41
CA ARG A 71 5.09 -5.56 0.41
C ARG A 71 4.60 -4.36 -0.39
N GLU A 72 4.05 -4.56 -1.58
CA GLU A 72 3.47 -3.51 -2.43
C GLU A 72 2.28 -2.84 -1.74
N THR A 73 1.36 -3.63 -1.18
CA THR A 73 0.20 -3.10 -0.45
C THR A 73 0.65 -2.22 0.71
N ARG A 74 1.67 -2.65 1.48
CA ARG A 74 2.24 -1.84 2.56
C ARG A 74 2.86 -0.55 2.04
N GLN A 75 3.55 -0.57 0.89
CA GLN A 75 4.08 0.66 0.29
C GLN A 75 2.97 1.62 -0.11
N ILE A 76 1.90 1.15 -0.77
CA ILE A 76 0.75 1.99 -1.16
C ILE A 76 0.07 2.58 0.08
N VAL A 77 -0.16 1.78 1.12
CA VAL A 77 -0.72 2.22 2.40
C VAL A 77 0.17 3.28 3.06
N HIS A 78 1.48 3.06 3.10
CA HIS A 78 2.42 4.03 3.67
C HIS A 78 2.48 5.33 2.87
N SER A 79 2.47 5.26 1.54
CA SER A 79 2.47 6.45 0.68
C SER A 79 1.19 7.26 0.88
N LYS A 80 0.03 6.61 0.91
CA LYS A 80 -1.26 7.27 1.09
C LYS A 80 -1.43 7.86 2.50
N ARG A 81 -0.94 7.16 3.54
CA ARG A 81 -0.89 7.71 4.90
C ARG A 81 0.02 8.95 4.99
N ARG A 82 1.17 8.97 4.29
CA ARG A 82 2.03 10.17 4.26
C ARG A 82 1.36 11.34 3.55
N GLU A 83 0.64 11.08 2.46
CA GLU A 83 -0.10 12.11 1.73
C GLU A 83 -1.22 12.72 2.58
N GLU A 84 -2.00 11.90 3.30
CA GLU A 84 -3.00 12.40 4.25
C GLU A 84 -2.37 13.23 5.38
N VAL A 85 -1.21 12.82 5.91
CA VAL A 85 -0.49 13.59 6.94
C VAL A 85 0.01 14.94 6.38
N PHE A 86 0.50 14.99 5.14
CA PHE A 86 0.98 16.23 4.53
C PHE A 86 -0.18 17.20 4.20
N VAL A 87 -1.33 16.68 3.77
CA VAL A 87 -2.55 17.49 3.53
C VAL A 87 -3.13 18.04 4.83
N ILE A 88 -3.00 17.30 5.95
CA ILE A 88 -3.37 17.83 7.27
C ILE A 88 -2.40 18.95 7.66
N ASP A 89 -1.10 18.81 7.40
CA ASP A 89 -0.06 19.79 7.74
C ASP A 89 -0.22 21.12 6.97
N GLU A 90 -0.49 21.07 5.66
CA GLU A 90 -0.62 22.25 4.79
C GLU A 90 -1.89 23.08 5.07
N ASN A 91 -2.94 22.49 5.67
CA ASN A 91 -4.18 23.20 6.02
C ASN A 91 -4.24 23.62 7.49
N THR A 92 -3.17 23.41 8.27
CA THR A 92 -3.07 23.90 9.64
C THR A 92 -2.05 25.04 9.77
N ASP A 93 -2.44 26.20 9.26
CA ASP A 93 -1.91 27.50 9.72
C ASP A 93 -2.41 27.88 11.14
N VAL A 94 -3.00 26.92 11.87
CA VAL A 94 -3.34 27.03 13.29
C VAL A 94 -3.15 25.68 13.99
N THR A 95 -1.92 25.17 14.07
CA THR A 95 -1.60 24.13 15.07
C THR A 95 -1.22 24.81 16.38
N LYS A 96 -2.23 25.03 17.22
CA LYS A 96 -2.04 25.05 18.67
C LYS A 96 -1.43 23.70 19.05
N VAL A 97 -0.11 23.68 19.17
CA VAL A 97 0.69 22.55 19.64
C VAL A 97 0.22 22.23 21.06
N THR A 98 -0.71 21.28 21.19
CA THR A 98 -0.97 20.62 22.47
C THR A 98 0.12 19.57 22.65
N THR A 99 1.33 20.04 22.97
CA THR A 99 2.34 19.27 23.66
C THR A 99 1.77 18.94 25.03
N LYS A 100 1.18 17.75 25.15
CA LYS A 100 0.76 17.15 26.41
C LYS A 100 2.00 16.82 27.26
N ASN A 101 2.77 17.83 27.69
CA ASN A 101 3.64 17.82 28.88
C ASN A 101 4.58 19.03 29.09
N TYR A 102 4.50 20.11 28.31
CA TYR A 102 5.34 21.28 28.62
C TYR A 102 4.54 22.56 28.47
N ASP A 103 4.08 23.04 29.61
CA ASP A 103 3.54 24.38 29.81
C ASP A 103 4.75 25.31 29.94
N LEU A 104 5.13 25.94 28.83
CA LEU A 104 6.13 27.01 28.86
C LEU A 104 5.37 28.33 28.72
N GLU A 105 4.96 28.87 29.86
CA GLU A 105 4.62 30.27 30.02
C GLU A 105 5.88 31.11 29.74
N LEU A 106 5.98 31.68 28.54
CA LEU A 106 6.96 32.73 28.26
C LEU A 106 6.35 34.07 28.62
N LYS A 107 6.68 34.54 29.83
CA LYS A 107 6.54 35.92 30.26
C LYS A 107 7.85 36.66 29.96
N ASN A 108 7.84 37.52 28.94
CA ASN A 108 8.11 38.95 29.05
C ASN A 108 8.00 39.62 27.68
#